data_AF-A0A6J1W5N0-F1
#
_entry.id   AF-A0A6J1W5N0-F1
#
_cell.length_a   1.000
_cell.length_b   1.000
_cell.length_c   1.000
_cell.angle_alpha   90.00
_cell.angle_beta   90.00
_cell.angle_gamma   90.00
#
_symmetry.space_group_name_H-M   'P 1'
#
loop_
_entity.id
_entity.type
_entity.pdbx_description
1 polymer ?
#
loop_
_entity_poly.entity_id
_entity_poly.type
_entity_poly.pdbx_seq_one_letter_code
_entity_poly.pdbx_strand_id
1 'polypeptide(L)'
;PSPVPRQVQLHVLFEHAAGYALLAVRPTEEVQLLQPQVEESALSLGRFLALVRLEAFSPFRSAQAALENMNAVSEGLLHEDLRLLLETSLPAKKKKVLLGVGDPKIGAAIQEELGYPCQTGGVVAELLRGIRLHFHSLIKGLTAQAASKAQLGLGHSYSRAKVKFNVNRVDNMIIQSISLLDQLDKDINTFSMRVREWYGYHFPELIKIVSDNYTYCRLAKLIGNRKELSEESLEALEEVVMDSAKAQAILD
;
A
#
# COMPACT_ATOMS: atom_id res chain seq x y z
N PRO A 1 -23.01 -5.83 -56.71
CA PRO A 1 -22.21 -5.89 -55.46
C PRO A 1 -23.01 -5.29 -54.29
N SER A 2 -23.61 -6.15 -53.46
CA SER A 2 -24.21 -5.74 -52.19
C SER A 2 -23.13 -5.06 -51.31
N PRO A 3 -23.44 -3.95 -50.62
CA PRO A 3 -22.49 -3.34 -49.71
C PRO A 3 -22.23 -4.34 -48.57
N VAL A 4 -20.96 -4.73 -48.40
CA VAL A 4 -20.53 -5.54 -47.25
C VAL A 4 -20.98 -4.81 -45.97
N PRO A 5 -21.68 -5.47 -45.03
CA PRO A 5 -22.14 -4.82 -43.81
C PRO A 5 -20.94 -4.21 -43.09
N ARG A 6 -21.03 -2.91 -42.80
CA ARG A 6 -19.95 -2.14 -42.16
C ARG A 6 -19.84 -2.57 -40.69
N GLN A 7 -18.92 -3.48 -40.40
CA GLN A 7 -18.64 -3.93 -39.03
C GLN A 7 -18.21 -2.77 -38.13
N VAL A 8 -18.78 -2.70 -36.93
CA VAL A 8 -18.38 -1.73 -35.90
C VAL A 8 -17.25 -2.33 -35.08
N GLN A 9 -16.17 -1.56 -34.88
CA GLN A 9 -15.05 -1.98 -34.04
C GLN A 9 -15.22 -1.35 -32.65
N LEU A 10 -15.76 -2.13 -31.71
CA LEU A 10 -15.93 -1.73 -30.32
C LEU A 10 -14.65 -2.01 -29.52
N HIS A 11 -14.15 -1.00 -28.83
CA HIS A 11 -13.13 -1.14 -27.81
C HIS A 11 -13.72 -0.78 -26.45
N VAL A 12 -13.29 -1.44 -25.38
CA VAL A 12 -13.76 -1.18 -24.02
C VAL A 12 -12.59 -0.72 -23.19
N LEU A 13 -12.72 0.48 -22.60
CA LEU A 13 -11.79 1.01 -21.61
C LEU A 13 -12.15 0.44 -20.23
N PHE A 14 -11.19 -0.23 -19.61
CA PHE A 14 -11.32 -0.72 -18.24
C PHE A 14 -10.27 -0.08 -17.35
N GLU A 15 -10.74 0.61 -16.32
CA GLU A 15 -9.92 1.32 -15.37
C GLU A 15 -9.72 0.44 -14.14
N HIS A 16 -8.46 0.21 -13.76
CA HIS A 16 -8.10 -0.64 -12.63
C HIS A 16 -7.06 0.04 -11.75
N ALA A 17 -6.97 -0.37 -10.48
CA ALA A 17 -5.96 0.13 -9.54
C ALA A 17 -4.49 -0.11 -9.98
N ALA A 18 -4.28 -0.98 -10.97
CA ALA A 18 -2.96 -1.29 -11.51
C ALA A 18 -2.62 -0.47 -12.77
N GLY A 19 -3.61 0.18 -13.38
CA GLY A 19 -3.46 0.86 -14.67
C GLY A 19 -4.74 0.80 -15.51
N TYR A 20 -4.65 1.38 -16.71
CA TYR A 20 -5.71 1.35 -17.70
C TYR A 20 -5.51 0.20 -18.67
N ALA A 21 -6.59 -0.53 -18.98
CA ALA A 21 -6.62 -1.57 -19.99
C ALA A 21 -7.58 -1.18 -21.11
N LEU A 22 -7.14 -1.35 -22.35
CA LEU A 22 -7.98 -1.22 -23.54
C LEU A 22 -8.15 -2.60 -24.15
N LEU A 23 -9.41 -3.00 -24.32
CA LEU A 23 -9.75 -4.30 -24.89
C LEU A 23 -10.53 -4.13 -26.18
N ALA A 24 -10.09 -4.80 -27.24
CA ALA A 24 -10.82 -4.91 -28.48
C ALA A 24 -11.87 -6.03 -28.34
N VAL A 25 -13.11 -5.72 -28.68
CA VAL A 25 -14.19 -6.70 -28.76
C VAL A 25 -14.23 -7.26 -30.18
N ARG A 26 -14.60 -8.54 -30.31
CA ARG A 26 -14.80 -9.18 -31.61
C ARG A 26 -15.69 -8.30 -32.51
N PRO A 27 -15.31 -8.07 -33.79
CA PRO A 27 -16.12 -7.29 -34.70
C PRO A 27 -17.49 -7.94 -34.92
N THR A 28 -18.54 -7.14 -34.80
CA THR A 28 -19.93 -7.58 -34.96
C THR A 28 -20.69 -6.53 -35.77
N GLU A 29 -21.77 -6.96 -36.44
CA GLU A 29 -22.63 -6.07 -37.22
C GLU A 29 -23.41 -5.10 -36.32
N GLU A 30 -23.99 -5.62 -35.23
CA GLU A 30 -24.64 -4.84 -34.19
C GLU A 30 -24.07 -5.21 -32.81
N VAL A 31 -23.71 -4.20 -32.04
CA VAL A 31 -23.15 -4.38 -30.68
C VAL A 31 -24.18 -5.02 -29.75
N GLN A 32 -25.47 -4.70 -29.91
CA GLN A 32 -26.58 -5.19 -29.09
C GLN A 32 -26.73 -6.72 -29.16
N LEU A 33 -26.39 -7.33 -30.30
CA LEU A 33 -26.48 -8.79 -30.49
C LEU A 33 -25.45 -9.56 -29.66
N LEU A 34 -24.42 -8.89 -29.13
CA LEU A 34 -23.42 -9.51 -28.27
C LEU A 34 -23.93 -9.78 -26.85
N GLN A 35 -25.01 -9.12 -26.41
CA GLN A 35 -25.47 -9.20 -25.01
C GLN A 35 -25.67 -10.64 -24.49
N PRO A 36 -26.50 -11.49 -25.13
CA PRO A 36 -26.72 -12.86 -24.65
C PRO A 36 -25.44 -13.70 -24.69
N GLN A 37 -24.59 -13.49 -25.69
CA GLN A 37 -23.31 -14.21 -25.82
C GLN A 37 -22.32 -13.83 -24.72
N VAL A 38 -22.29 -12.56 -24.34
CA VAL A 38 -21.47 -12.07 -23.22
C VAL A 38 -21.98 -12.65 -21.90
N GLU A 39 -23.29 -12.65 -21.68
CA GLU A 39 -23.90 -13.21 -20.46
C GLU A 39 -23.60 -14.72 -20.30
N GLU A 40 -23.74 -15.51 -21.37
CA GLU A 40 -23.44 -16.96 -21.35
C GLU A 40 -21.95 -17.29 -21.20
N SER A 41 -21.07 -16.41 -21.68
CA SER A 41 -19.63 -16.63 -21.67
C SER A 41 -18.92 -15.97 -20.49
N ALA A 42 -19.56 -15.03 -19.79
CA ALA A 42 -18.97 -14.22 -18.73
C ALA A 42 -18.32 -15.05 -17.62
N LEU A 43 -18.87 -16.21 -17.28
CA LEU A 43 -18.34 -17.06 -16.20
C LEU A 43 -17.15 -17.93 -16.64
N SER A 44 -16.94 -18.14 -17.93
CA SER A 44 -15.90 -19.02 -18.46
C SER A 44 -14.79 -18.20 -19.13
N LEU A 45 -13.60 -18.19 -18.52
CA LEU A 45 -12.45 -17.46 -19.04
C LEU A 45 -12.17 -17.74 -20.52
N GLY A 46 -12.16 -19.02 -20.92
CA GLY A 46 -11.86 -19.41 -22.29
C GLY A 46 -12.89 -18.89 -23.30
N ARG A 47 -14.17 -18.92 -22.95
CA ARG A 47 -15.24 -18.38 -23.82
C ARG A 47 -15.21 -16.86 -23.85
N PHE A 48 -14.96 -16.22 -22.70
CA PHE A 48 -14.86 -14.77 -22.61
C PHE A 48 -13.69 -14.21 -23.42
N LEU A 49 -12.52 -14.86 -23.37
CA LEU A 49 -11.34 -14.53 -24.17
C LEU A 49 -11.55 -14.71 -25.69
N ALA A 50 -12.55 -15.48 -26.12
CA ALA A 50 -12.94 -15.55 -27.52
C ALA A 50 -13.74 -14.32 -27.99
N LEU A 51 -14.32 -13.56 -27.05
CA LEU A 51 -15.08 -12.34 -27.32
C LEU A 51 -14.23 -11.08 -27.16
N VAL A 52 -13.33 -11.04 -26.18
CA VAL A 52 -12.48 -9.88 -25.90
C VAL A 52 -11.00 -10.23 -26.01
N ARG A 53 -10.24 -9.28 -26.54
CA ARG A 53 -8.79 -9.37 -26.63
C ARG A 53 -8.16 -8.12 -26.02
N LEU A 54 -7.18 -8.31 -25.14
CA LEU A 54 -6.36 -7.21 -24.65
C LEU A 54 -5.58 -6.59 -25.81
N GLU A 55 -5.80 -5.30 -26.06
CA GLU A 55 -5.10 -4.54 -27.10
C GLU A 55 -3.94 -3.76 -26.50
N ALA A 56 -4.19 -3.04 -25.41
CA ALA A 56 -3.17 -2.29 -24.71
C ALA A 56 -3.40 -2.30 -23.20
N PHE A 57 -2.30 -2.25 -22.45
CA PHE A 57 -2.31 -2.09 -21.00
C PHE A 57 -1.24 -1.06 -20.62
N SER A 58 -1.66 0.00 -19.94
CA SER A 58 -0.78 1.04 -19.41
C SER A 58 -0.76 0.93 -17.89
N PRO A 59 0.26 0.29 -17.29
CA PRO A 59 0.40 0.22 -15.84
C PRO A 59 0.77 1.58 -15.26
N PHE A 60 0.24 1.88 -14.07
CA PHE A 60 0.66 3.08 -13.35
C PHE A 60 2.10 2.94 -12.85
N ARG A 61 2.90 4.00 -13.03
CA ARG A 61 4.33 4.01 -12.68
C ARG A 61 4.57 4.03 -11.17
N SER A 62 3.63 4.60 -10.41
CA SER A 62 3.74 4.76 -8.96
C SER A 62 2.36 4.81 -8.31
N ALA A 63 2.32 4.58 -6.99
CA ALA A 63 1.08 4.73 -6.21
C ALA A 63 0.54 6.18 -6.24
N GLN A 64 1.42 7.17 -6.37
CA GLN A 64 1.05 8.58 -6.51
C GLN A 64 0.34 8.82 -7.85
N ALA A 65 0.92 8.34 -8.94
CA ALA A 65 0.29 8.45 -10.26
C ALA A 65 -1.07 7.72 -10.30
N ALA A 66 -1.17 6.55 -9.67
CA ALA A 66 -2.44 5.83 -9.55
C ALA A 66 -3.51 6.65 -8.80
N LEU A 67 -3.11 7.36 -7.73
CA LEU A 67 -4.01 8.22 -6.95
C LEU A 67 -4.47 9.44 -7.75
N GLU A 68 -3.55 10.11 -8.46
CA GLU A 68 -3.85 11.25 -9.34
C GLU A 68 -4.83 10.85 -10.45
N ASN A 69 -4.56 9.73 -11.12
CA ASN A 69 -5.44 9.17 -12.14
C ASN A 69 -6.83 8.81 -11.56
N MET A 70 -6.89 8.15 -10.40
CA MET A 70 -8.17 7.82 -9.76
C MET A 70 -8.98 9.08 -9.38
N ASN A 71 -8.31 10.14 -8.91
CA ASN A 71 -8.98 11.41 -8.61
C ASN A 71 -9.54 12.05 -9.89
N ALA A 72 -8.74 12.12 -10.96
CA ALA A 72 -9.17 12.67 -12.25
C ALA A 72 -10.39 11.91 -12.80
N VAL A 73 -10.32 10.58 -12.83
CA VAL A 73 -11.46 9.72 -13.19
C VAL A 73 -12.69 10.01 -12.34
N SER A 74 -12.53 10.09 -11.01
CA SER A 74 -13.67 10.30 -10.09
C SER A 74 -14.38 11.64 -10.31
N GLU A 75 -13.66 12.63 -10.84
CA GLU A 75 -14.14 13.97 -11.15
C GLU A 75 -14.56 14.10 -12.63
N GLY A 76 -14.36 13.06 -13.44
CA GLY A 76 -14.71 13.02 -14.86
C GLY A 76 -13.71 13.74 -15.77
N LEU A 77 -12.47 13.93 -15.31
CA LEU A 77 -11.40 14.62 -16.04
C LEU A 77 -10.53 13.63 -16.80
N LEU A 78 -10.14 13.97 -18.04
CA LEU A 78 -9.22 13.15 -18.82
C LEU A 78 -7.77 13.38 -18.38
N HIS A 79 -7.21 12.43 -17.66
CA HIS A 79 -5.80 12.48 -17.25
C HIS A 79 -4.86 12.24 -18.45
N GLU A 80 -3.67 12.86 -18.46
CA GLU A 80 -2.69 12.75 -19.55
C GLU A 80 -2.28 11.30 -19.86
N ASP A 81 -2.14 10.45 -18.84
CA ASP A 81 -1.82 9.02 -19.03
C ASP A 81 -2.92 8.28 -19.81
N LEU A 82 -4.19 8.62 -19.55
CA LEU A 82 -5.34 8.05 -20.26
C LEU A 82 -5.41 8.59 -21.68
N ARG A 83 -5.17 9.89 -21.86
CA ARG A 83 -5.07 10.51 -23.18
C ARG A 83 -4.01 9.82 -24.04
N LEU A 84 -2.80 9.66 -23.51
CA LEU A 84 -1.68 9.02 -24.19
C LEU A 84 -2.01 7.57 -24.58
N LEU A 85 -2.64 6.80 -23.69
CA LEU A 85 -3.07 5.43 -24.00
C LEU A 85 -4.04 5.41 -25.19
N LEU A 86 -5.07 6.25 -25.16
CA LEU A 86 -6.11 6.28 -26.18
C LEU A 86 -5.57 6.74 -27.53
N GLU A 87 -4.70 7.75 -27.56
CA GLU A 87 -4.06 8.23 -28.78
C GLU A 87 -3.10 7.21 -29.40
N THR A 88 -2.37 6.47 -28.56
CA THR A 88 -1.40 5.47 -29.02
C THR A 88 -2.07 4.17 -29.49
N SER A 89 -3.17 3.79 -28.85
CA SER A 89 -3.75 2.45 -28.99
C SER A 89 -4.98 2.40 -29.88
N LEU A 90 -5.75 3.49 -29.98
CA LEU A 90 -6.94 3.50 -30.84
C LEU A 90 -6.57 3.79 -32.31
N PRO A 91 -7.20 3.11 -33.28
CA PRO A 91 -6.95 3.39 -34.69
C PRO A 91 -7.50 4.76 -35.09
N ALA A 92 -6.86 5.38 -36.08
CA ALA A 92 -7.20 6.72 -36.56
C ALA A 92 -8.71 6.89 -36.85
N LYS A 93 -9.24 8.08 -36.53
CA LYS A 93 -10.66 8.52 -36.58
C LYS A 93 -11.45 8.21 -37.87
N LYS A 94 -10.79 7.74 -38.92
CA LYS A 94 -11.40 7.32 -40.21
C LYS A 94 -12.11 5.97 -40.13
N LYS A 95 -11.77 5.09 -39.18
CA LYS A 95 -12.55 3.87 -38.89
C LYS A 95 -13.67 4.23 -37.91
N LYS A 96 -14.89 3.70 -38.09
CA LYS A 96 -15.99 3.83 -37.12
C LYS A 96 -15.66 3.02 -35.86
N VAL A 97 -14.80 3.58 -35.02
CA VAL A 97 -14.41 3.04 -33.72
C VAL A 97 -15.41 3.52 -32.69
N LEU A 98 -15.96 2.61 -31.89
CA LEU A 98 -16.81 2.92 -30.76
C LEU A 98 -16.06 2.59 -29.47
N LEU A 99 -16.07 3.49 -28.48
CA LEU A 99 -15.41 3.28 -27.20
C LEU A 99 -16.45 3.03 -26.10
N GLY A 100 -16.44 1.85 -25.51
CA GLY A 100 -17.20 1.52 -24.31
C GLY A 100 -16.49 2.02 -23.06
N VAL A 101 -17.17 2.83 -22.26
CA VAL A 101 -16.66 3.37 -20.99
C VAL A 101 -17.62 3.05 -19.84
N GLY A 102 -17.10 3.03 -18.61
CA GLY A 102 -17.88 2.73 -17.41
C GLY A 102 -18.71 3.90 -16.90
N ASP A 103 -18.19 5.13 -17.01
CA ASP A 103 -18.83 6.35 -16.52
C ASP A 103 -19.17 7.30 -17.70
N PRO A 104 -20.39 7.85 -17.77
CA PRO A 104 -20.75 8.80 -18.83
C PRO A 104 -19.94 10.11 -18.79
N LYS A 105 -19.46 10.56 -17.62
CA LYS A 105 -18.67 11.79 -17.49
C LYS A 105 -17.32 11.66 -18.18
N ILE A 106 -16.60 10.56 -17.93
CA ILE A 106 -15.31 10.32 -18.62
C ILE A 106 -15.54 10.12 -20.12
N GLY A 107 -16.66 9.50 -20.51
CA GLY A 107 -17.05 9.40 -21.91
C GLY A 107 -17.27 10.75 -22.58
N ALA A 108 -17.91 11.69 -21.88
CA ALA A 108 -18.08 13.06 -22.37
C ALA A 108 -16.73 13.79 -22.52
N ALA A 109 -15.83 13.67 -21.54
CA ALA A 109 -14.50 14.28 -21.62
C ALA A 109 -13.66 13.71 -22.77
N ILE A 110 -13.68 12.39 -22.98
CA ILE A 110 -13.00 11.72 -24.10
C ILE A 110 -13.61 12.16 -25.44
N GLN A 111 -14.93 12.28 -25.51
CA GLN A 111 -15.62 12.75 -26.72
C GLN A 111 -15.21 14.18 -27.07
N GLU A 112 -15.14 15.07 -26.08
CA GLU A 112 -14.83 16.49 -26.25
C GLU A 112 -13.37 16.70 -26.67
N GLU A 113 -12.43 16.06 -25.97
CA GLU A 113 -11.00 16.27 -26.22
C GLU A 113 -10.46 15.43 -27.39
N LEU A 114 -10.86 14.16 -27.49
CA LEU A 114 -10.32 13.22 -28.47
C LEU A 114 -11.26 12.93 -29.65
N GLY A 115 -12.55 13.24 -29.55
CA GLY A 115 -13.50 13.07 -30.64
C GLY A 115 -13.92 11.61 -30.90
N TYR A 116 -13.66 10.69 -29.99
CA TYR A 116 -14.09 9.29 -30.11
C TYR A 116 -15.54 9.11 -29.60
N PRO A 117 -16.45 8.51 -30.39
CA PRO A 117 -17.80 8.20 -29.95
C PRO A 117 -17.76 7.24 -28.76
N CYS A 118 -18.30 7.68 -27.62
CA CYS A 118 -18.36 6.89 -26.40
C CYS A 118 -19.76 6.29 -26.18
N GLN A 119 -19.81 5.02 -25.76
CA GLN A 119 -21.03 4.32 -25.37
C GLN A 119 -20.92 3.85 -23.91
N THR A 120 -22.02 3.99 -23.17
CA THR A 120 -22.15 3.47 -21.79
C THR A 120 -23.38 2.57 -21.70
N GLY A 121 -23.40 1.68 -20.70
CA GLY A 121 -24.54 0.81 -20.42
C GLY A 121 -24.75 -0.36 -21.41
N GLY A 122 -25.83 -1.11 -21.21
CA GLY A 122 -26.17 -2.30 -22.01
C GLY A 122 -25.02 -3.30 -22.10
N VAL A 123 -24.67 -3.69 -23.33
CA VAL A 123 -23.57 -4.62 -23.63
C VAL A 123 -22.23 -4.16 -23.05
N VAL A 124 -21.95 -2.86 -23.00
CA VAL A 124 -20.70 -2.33 -22.44
C VAL A 124 -20.60 -2.65 -20.94
N ALA A 125 -21.72 -2.56 -20.20
CA ALA A 125 -21.74 -2.88 -18.77
C ALA A 125 -21.47 -4.37 -18.51
N GLU A 126 -22.03 -5.26 -19.34
CA GLU A 126 -21.78 -6.71 -19.25
C GLU A 126 -20.33 -7.07 -19.62
N LEU A 127 -19.78 -6.45 -20.66
CA LEU A 127 -18.37 -6.61 -21.03
C LEU A 127 -17.44 -6.16 -19.90
N LEU A 128 -17.70 -4.98 -19.32
CA LEU A 128 -16.94 -4.47 -18.17
C LEU A 128 -17.05 -5.39 -16.95
N ARG A 129 -18.21 -6.03 -16.72
CA ARG A 129 -18.39 -7.00 -15.64
C ARG A 129 -17.56 -8.26 -15.88
N GLY A 130 -17.58 -8.82 -17.09
CA GLY A 130 -16.75 -9.96 -17.46
C GLY A 130 -15.25 -9.65 -17.39
N ILE A 131 -14.84 -8.46 -17.84
CA ILE A 131 -13.46 -7.98 -17.73
C ILE A 131 -13.04 -7.91 -16.27
N ARG A 132 -13.88 -7.33 -15.40
CA ARG A 132 -13.61 -7.23 -13.96
C ARG A 132 -13.42 -8.60 -13.31
N LEU A 133 -14.25 -9.58 -13.66
CA LEU A 133 -14.17 -10.93 -13.13
C LEU A 133 -12.85 -11.62 -13.50
N HIS A 134 -12.41 -11.46 -14.76
CA HIS A 134 -11.24 -12.17 -15.30
C HIS A 134 -9.96 -11.34 -15.34
N PHE A 135 -9.98 -10.09 -14.84
CA PHE A 135 -8.94 -9.09 -15.10
C PHE A 135 -7.52 -9.56 -14.79
N HIS A 136 -7.32 -10.25 -13.66
CA HIS A 136 -6.03 -10.80 -13.27
C HIS A 136 -5.48 -11.82 -14.29
N SER A 137 -6.35 -12.56 -14.97
CA SER A 137 -5.96 -13.53 -16.00
C SER A 137 -5.74 -12.89 -17.38
N LEU A 138 -6.27 -11.68 -17.60
CA LEU A 138 -6.12 -10.95 -18.86
C LEU A 138 -4.75 -10.30 -19.01
N ILE A 139 -4.12 -9.90 -17.90
CA ILE A 139 -2.83 -9.22 -17.90
C ILE A 139 -1.73 -10.21 -17.51
N LYS A 140 -0.74 -10.36 -18.39
CA LYS A 140 0.43 -11.20 -18.12
C LYS A 140 1.19 -10.66 -16.91
N GLY A 141 1.41 -11.50 -15.91
CA GLY A 141 2.16 -11.15 -14.69
C GLY A 141 1.33 -10.51 -13.58
N LEU A 142 0.03 -10.24 -13.79
CA LEU A 142 -0.85 -9.74 -12.73
C LEU A 142 -1.52 -10.90 -12.00
N THR A 143 -1.05 -11.25 -10.81
CA THR A 143 -1.76 -12.25 -9.99
C THR A 143 -3.00 -11.66 -9.33
N ALA A 144 -3.98 -12.49 -9.00
CA ALA A 144 -5.16 -12.05 -8.24
C ALA A 144 -4.79 -11.40 -6.89
N GLN A 145 -3.76 -11.94 -6.23
CA GLN A 145 -3.25 -11.38 -4.97
C GLN A 145 -2.60 -10.00 -5.18
N ALA A 146 -1.82 -9.82 -6.25
CA ALA A 146 -1.21 -8.53 -6.57
C ALA A 146 -2.28 -7.48 -6.93
N ALA A 147 -3.29 -7.87 -7.71
CA ALA A 147 -4.42 -7.01 -8.04
C ALA A 147 -5.18 -6.55 -6.79
N SER A 148 -5.47 -7.48 -5.87
CA SER A 148 -6.14 -7.17 -4.60
C SER A 148 -5.30 -6.24 -3.71
N LYS A 149 -3.99 -6.46 -3.60
CA LYS A 149 -3.09 -5.56 -2.85
C LYS A 149 -3.04 -4.15 -3.44
N ALA A 150 -3.00 -4.03 -4.78
CA ALA A 150 -3.04 -2.73 -5.46
C ALA A 150 -4.36 -1.99 -5.18
N GLN A 151 -5.50 -2.69 -5.25
CA GLN A 151 -6.81 -2.13 -4.91
C GLN A 151 -6.88 -1.66 -3.45
N LEU A 152 -6.38 -2.47 -2.51
CA LEU A 152 -6.34 -2.12 -1.09
C LEU A 152 -5.50 -0.85 -0.84
N GLY A 153 -4.30 -0.80 -1.41
CA GLY A 153 -3.39 0.33 -1.25
C GLY A 153 -3.98 1.62 -1.83
N LEU A 154 -4.52 1.55 -3.05
CA LEU A 154 -5.13 2.69 -3.72
C LEU A 154 -6.40 3.16 -2.99
N GLY A 155 -7.27 2.24 -2.57
CA GLY A 155 -8.49 2.55 -1.82
C GLY A 155 -8.20 3.25 -0.50
N HIS A 156 -7.19 2.79 0.25
CA HIS A 156 -6.73 3.48 1.45
C HIS A 156 -6.20 4.88 1.15
N SER A 157 -5.38 5.04 0.10
CA SER A 157 -4.81 6.34 -0.26
C SER A 157 -5.87 7.33 -0.74
N TYR A 158 -6.82 6.89 -1.56
CA TYR A 158 -7.93 7.72 -2.03
C TYR A 158 -8.82 8.17 -0.87
N SER A 159 -9.23 7.24 0.00
CA SER A 159 -10.04 7.58 1.18
C SER A 159 -9.31 8.53 2.13
N ARG A 160 -8.02 8.29 2.42
CA ARG A 160 -7.23 9.21 3.26
C ARG A 160 -7.12 10.60 2.64
N ALA A 161 -6.92 10.69 1.33
CA ALA A 161 -6.84 11.96 0.62
C ALA A 161 -8.17 12.73 0.68
N LYS A 162 -9.30 12.06 0.40
CA LYS A 162 -10.63 12.70 0.42
C LYS A 162 -11.04 13.14 1.82
N VAL A 163 -10.75 12.38 2.87
CA VAL A 163 -11.10 12.73 4.26
C VAL A 163 -10.06 13.67 4.90
N LYS A 164 -9.02 14.09 4.15
CA LYS A 164 -7.89 14.89 4.65
C LYS A 164 -7.30 14.32 5.94
N PHE A 165 -7.04 13.01 5.92
CA PHE A 165 -6.54 12.28 7.08
C PHE A 165 -5.26 12.92 7.62
N ASN A 166 -5.33 13.44 8.84
CA ASN A 166 -4.22 14.13 9.48
C ASN A 166 -3.48 13.16 10.39
N VAL A 167 -2.24 12.81 10.03
CA VAL A 167 -1.36 11.94 10.83
C VAL A 167 -1.09 12.54 12.22
N ASN A 168 -1.10 13.87 12.35
CA ASN A 168 -0.91 14.57 13.63
C ASN A 168 -2.12 14.48 14.56
N ARG A 169 -3.25 13.93 14.11
CA ARG A 169 -4.42 13.63 14.95
C ARG A 169 -4.48 12.14 15.33
N VAL A 170 -3.39 11.40 15.13
CA VAL A 170 -3.33 9.96 15.42
C VAL A 170 -2.73 9.77 16.82
N ASP A 171 -3.60 9.56 17.80
CA ASP A 171 -3.20 9.36 19.21
C ASP A 171 -2.56 7.98 19.47
N ASN A 172 -2.51 7.11 18.45
CA ASN A 172 -1.95 5.76 18.56
C ASN A 172 -0.47 5.78 18.98
N MET A 173 0.32 6.75 18.51
CA MET A 173 1.72 6.86 18.92
C MET A 173 1.86 7.21 20.41
N ILE A 174 0.94 8.00 20.95
CA ILE A 174 0.92 8.39 22.37
C ILE A 174 0.53 7.18 23.22
N ILE A 175 -0.53 6.46 22.84
CA ILE A 175 -0.99 5.24 23.53
C ILE A 175 0.14 4.20 23.56
N GLN A 176 0.80 3.96 22.42
CA GLN A 176 1.92 3.03 22.33
C GLN A 176 3.11 3.47 23.15
N SER A 177 3.43 4.77 23.18
CA SER A 177 4.55 5.31 23.97
C SER A 177 4.32 5.17 25.47
N ILE A 178 3.09 5.45 25.95
CA ILE A 178 2.74 5.26 27.37
C ILE A 178 2.83 3.77 27.73
N SER A 179 2.25 2.90 26.92
CA SER A 179 2.33 1.45 27.14
C SER A 179 3.77 0.94 27.15
N LEU A 180 4.64 1.51 26.31
CA LEU A 180 6.06 1.14 26.25
C LEU A 180 6.80 1.62 27.49
N LEU A 181 6.56 2.85 27.96
CA LEU A 181 7.16 3.37 29.19
C LEU A 181 6.78 2.52 30.41
N ASP A 182 5.49 2.20 30.56
CA ASP A 182 5.01 1.34 31.66
C ASP A 182 5.65 -0.06 31.64
N GLN A 183 5.90 -0.60 30.44
CA GLN A 183 6.57 -1.89 30.28
C GLN A 183 8.06 -1.80 30.62
N LEU A 184 8.74 -0.75 30.13
CA LEU A 184 10.16 -0.52 30.41
C LEU A 184 10.42 -0.34 31.90
N ASP A 185 9.56 0.37 32.63
CA ASP A 185 9.73 0.54 34.08
C ASP A 185 9.66 -0.79 34.84
N LYS A 186 8.74 -1.68 34.45
CA LYS A 186 8.64 -3.04 35.02
C LYS A 186 9.86 -3.89 34.67
N ASP A 187 10.29 -3.82 33.42
CA ASP A 187 11.43 -4.60 32.92
C ASP A 187 12.74 -4.13 33.56
N ILE A 188 12.97 -2.82 33.65
CA ILE A 188 14.14 -2.22 34.31
C ILE A 188 14.22 -2.67 35.76
N ASN A 189 13.09 -2.64 36.50
CA ASN A 189 13.09 -3.09 37.88
C ASN A 189 13.39 -4.59 37.99
N THR A 190 12.73 -5.41 37.18
CA THR A 190 12.92 -6.87 37.18
C THR A 190 14.36 -7.25 36.84
N PHE A 191 14.94 -6.63 35.80
CA PHE A 191 16.32 -6.87 35.41
C PHE A 191 17.32 -6.35 36.43
N SER A 192 17.07 -5.17 37.03
CA SER A 192 17.95 -4.64 38.08
C SER A 192 17.97 -5.53 39.32
N MET A 193 16.81 -6.06 39.72
CA MET A 193 16.74 -7.03 40.82
C MET A 193 17.49 -8.32 40.49
N ARG A 194 17.43 -8.79 39.24
CA ARG A 194 18.18 -9.97 38.79
C ARG A 194 19.70 -9.74 38.78
N VAL A 195 20.15 -8.56 38.32
CA VAL A 195 21.57 -8.16 38.36
C VAL A 195 22.06 -8.07 39.80
N ARG A 196 21.24 -7.52 40.71
CA ARG A 196 21.52 -7.49 42.15
C ARG A 196 21.71 -8.88 42.72
N GLU A 197 20.79 -9.80 42.45
CA GLU A 197 20.89 -11.18 42.91
C GLU A 197 22.18 -11.86 42.41
N TRP A 198 22.49 -11.74 41.11
CA TRP A 198 23.65 -12.40 40.52
C TRP A 198 24.98 -11.81 40.98
N TYR A 199 25.10 -10.48 40.98
CA TYR A 199 26.33 -9.82 41.41
C TYR A 199 26.49 -9.86 42.93
N GLY A 200 25.39 -9.95 43.68
CA GLY A 200 25.40 -10.13 45.13
C GLY A 200 26.08 -11.41 45.60
N TYR A 201 26.09 -12.48 44.79
CA TYR A 201 26.86 -13.68 45.11
C TYR A 201 28.37 -13.44 45.10
N HIS A 202 28.84 -12.48 44.29
CA HIS A 202 30.26 -12.11 44.19
C HIS A 202 30.62 -10.99 45.17
N PHE A 203 29.75 -9.99 45.32
CA PHE A 203 29.97 -8.85 46.20
C PHE A 203 28.70 -8.49 47.01
N PRO A 204 28.44 -9.20 48.12
CA PRO A 204 27.18 -9.08 48.88
C PRO A 204 27.04 -7.75 49.65
N GLU A 205 28.15 -7.10 49.99
CA GLU A 205 28.17 -5.83 50.73
C GLU A 205 27.61 -4.67 49.90
N LEU A 206 27.82 -4.69 48.58
CA LEU A 206 27.36 -3.65 47.66
C LEU A 206 25.83 -3.46 47.68
N ILE A 207 25.06 -4.53 47.89
CA ILE A 207 23.59 -4.48 47.97
C ILE A 207 23.15 -3.68 49.20
N LYS A 208 23.90 -3.73 50.31
CA LYS A 208 23.58 -3.00 51.54
C LYS A 208 23.95 -1.53 51.44
N ILE A 209 25.03 -1.21 50.73
CA ILE A 209 25.57 0.15 50.62
C ILE A 209 24.76 0.98 49.61
N VAL A 210 24.36 0.37 48.47
CA VAL A 210 23.71 1.08 47.37
C VAL A 210 22.26 0.63 47.22
N SER A 211 21.33 1.52 47.54
CA SER A 211 19.88 1.28 47.49
C SER A 211 19.25 1.49 46.12
N ASP A 212 19.79 2.37 45.28
CA ASP A 212 19.29 2.64 43.93
C ASP A 212 19.73 1.58 42.90
N ASN A 213 18.78 1.12 42.09
CA ASN A 213 18.98 0.08 41.08
C ASN A 213 19.89 0.55 39.93
N TYR A 214 19.69 1.78 39.45
CA TYR A 214 20.45 2.32 38.32
C TYR A 214 21.93 2.50 38.68
N THR A 215 22.18 3.11 39.84
CA THR A 215 23.52 3.31 40.39
C THR A 215 24.21 1.97 40.66
N TYR A 216 23.49 0.98 41.22
CA TYR A 216 24.02 -0.37 41.44
C TYR A 216 24.51 -1.02 40.14
N CYS A 217 23.70 -0.97 39.07
CA CYS A 217 24.07 -1.53 37.77
C CYS A 217 25.28 -0.82 37.15
N ARG A 218 25.40 0.51 37.31
CA ARG A 218 26.59 1.27 36.87
C ARG A 218 27.85 0.86 37.63
N LEU A 219 27.75 0.69 38.94
CA LEU A 219 28.87 0.25 39.77
C LEU A 219 29.29 -1.18 39.48
N ALA A 220 28.34 -2.11 39.31
CA ALA A 220 28.66 -3.49 38.93
C ALA A 220 29.43 -3.54 37.60
N LYS A 221 29.09 -2.67 36.64
CA LYS A 221 29.82 -2.54 35.38
C LYS A 221 31.22 -1.94 35.55
N LEU A 222 31.38 -0.96 36.43
CA LEU A 222 32.66 -0.28 36.69
C LEU A 222 33.64 -1.17 37.47
N ILE A 223 33.14 -1.86 38.50
CA ILE A 223 33.94 -2.69 39.40
C ILE A 223 34.40 -3.98 38.70
N GLY A 224 33.51 -4.65 37.97
CA GLY A 224 33.81 -5.93 37.33
C GLY A 224 34.18 -7.01 38.36
N ASN A 225 35.48 -7.18 38.65
CA ASN A 225 35.98 -8.13 39.62
C ASN A 225 36.47 -7.43 40.90
N ARG A 226 36.03 -7.88 42.09
CA ARG A 226 36.42 -7.28 43.38
C ARG A 226 37.94 -7.25 43.58
N LYS A 227 38.68 -8.20 43.00
CA LYS A 227 40.15 -8.27 43.15
C LYS A 227 40.91 -7.18 42.38
N GLU A 228 40.25 -6.51 41.44
CA GLU A 228 40.84 -5.46 40.61
C GLU A 228 40.52 -4.06 41.15
N LEU A 229 39.78 -3.96 42.28
CA LEU A 229 39.55 -2.71 42.99
C LEU A 229 40.85 -2.21 43.64
N SER A 230 41.24 -1.00 43.27
CA SER A 230 42.36 -0.26 43.86
C SER A 230 41.94 1.17 44.22
N GLU A 231 42.79 1.91 44.94
CA GLU A 231 42.56 3.32 45.29
C GLU A 231 42.37 4.22 44.05
N GLU A 232 42.92 3.83 42.89
CA GLU A 232 42.74 4.54 41.61
C GLU A 232 41.28 4.50 41.11
N SER A 233 40.53 3.48 41.52
CA SER A 233 39.09 3.33 41.20
C SER A 233 38.20 4.18 42.12
N LEU A 234 38.74 4.75 43.20
CA LEU A 234 37.97 5.47 44.22
C LEU A 234 37.37 6.76 43.65
N GLU A 235 38.12 7.50 42.84
CA GLU A 235 37.63 8.70 42.14
C GLU A 235 36.43 8.38 41.23
N ALA A 236 36.51 7.28 40.46
CA ALA A 236 35.44 6.85 39.56
C ALA A 236 34.21 6.31 40.32
N LEU A 237 34.41 5.68 41.48
CA LEU A 237 33.33 5.26 42.36
C LEU A 237 32.62 6.46 43.00
N GLU A 238 33.37 7.46 43.44
CA GLU A 238 32.82 8.69 44.01
C GLU A 238 32.01 9.48 42.97
N GLU A 239 32.45 9.51 41.70
CA GLU A 239 31.69 10.13 40.61
C GLU A 239 30.34 9.45 40.38
N VAL A 240 30.27 8.12 40.51
CA VAL A 240 29.04 7.35 40.28
C VAL A 240 28.09 7.39 41.47
N VAL A 241 28.62 7.30 42.70
CA VAL A 241 27.80 7.26 43.93
C VAL A 241 27.48 8.66 44.45
N MET A 242 28.24 9.68 44.02
CA MET A 242 28.14 11.07 44.46
C MET A 242 28.24 11.23 45.99
N ASP A 243 28.86 10.27 46.67
CA ASP A 243 28.96 10.17 48.12
C ASP A 243 30.28 9.48 48.49
N SER A 244 31.24 10.29 48.95
CA SER A 244 32.59 9.86 49.32
C SER A 244 32.58 8.78 50.42
N ALA A 245 31.62 8.85 51.36
CA ALA A 245 31.52 7.89 52.45
C ALA A 245 31.09 6.51 51.95
N LYS A 246 30.20 6.46 50.94
CA LYS A 246 29.80 5.21 50.30
C LYS A 246 30.86 4.67 49.36
N ALA A 247 31.60 5.53 48.66
CA ALA A 247 32.73 5.10 47.83
C ALA A 247 33.82 4.43 48.66
N GLN A 248 34.17 5.02 49.81
CA GLN A 248 35.12 4.41 50.75
C GLN A 248 34.59 3.08 51.31
N ALA A 249 33.32 3.02 51.71
CA ALA A 249 32.70 1.78 52.20
C ALA A 249 32.59 0.65 51.15
N ILE A 250 32.71 0.97 49.86
CA ILE A 250 32.75 -0.01 48.76
C ILE A 250 34.19 -0.53 48.54
N LEU A 251 35.19 0.29 48.84
CA LEU A 251 36.60 -0.10 48.77
C LEU A 251 37.02 -0.96 49.97
N ASP A 252 36.50 -0.63 51.16
CA ASP A 252 36.71 -1.35 52.43
C ASP A 252 36.07 -2.75 52.42
#